data_AF-A0A6V7LG41-F1
#
_entry.id   AF-A0A6V7LG41-F1
#
_cell.length_a   1.000
_cell.length_b   1.000
_cell.length_c   1.000
_cell.angle_alpha   90.00
_cell.angle_beta   90.00
_cell.angle_gamma   90.00
#
_symmetry.space_group_name_H-M   'P 1'
#
loop_
_entity.id
_entity.type
_entity.pdbx_description
1 polymer ?
#
loop_
_entity_poly.entity_id
_entity_poly.type
_entity_poly.pdbx_seq_one_letter_code
_entity_poly.pdbx_strand_id
1 'polypeptide(L)' 'VGQRDVPGIDCAYLAMDTEEGVEVVWNEVQFSERKNFKAQEEKIQLVFENLTQLEHPNIVKFHRYWTDTHNDKPR' A
#
# COMPACT_ATOMS: atom_id res chain seq x y z
N VAL A 1 1.42 -11.65 -18.41
CA VAL A 1 2.56 -10.87 -17.87
C VAL A 1 2.53 -11.08 -16.36
N GLY A 2 3.56 -11.71 -15.81
CA GLY A 2 3.58 -12.13 -14.40
C GLY A 2 3.75 -10.94 -13.47
N GLN A 3 2.98 -10.91 -12.38
CA GLN A 3 3.27 -10.04 -11.25
C GLN A 3 4.69 -10.33 -10.77
N ARG A 4 5.50 -9.29 -10.59
CA ARG A 4 6.84 -9.45 -10.03
C ARG A 4 6.68 -9.81 -8.56
N ASP A 5 7.27 -10.91 -8.11
CA ASP A 5 7.35 -11.24 -6.69
C ASP A 5 8.20 -10.18 -5.99
N VAL A 6 7.56 -9.20 -5.35
CA VAL A 6 8.24 -8.18 -4.57
C VAL A 6 8.34 -8.69 -3.12
N PRO A 7 9.56 -8.85 -2.57
CA PRO A 7 9.72 -9.33 -1.21
C PRO A 7 8.98 -8.42 -0.21
N GLY A 8 8.14 -9.01 0.65
CA GLY A 8 7.35 -8.28 1.65
C GLY A 8 6.00 -7.76 1.17
N ILE A 9 5.59 -8.06 -0.06
CA ILE A 9 4.22 -7.85 -0.57
C ILE A 9 3.52 -9.20 -0.66
N ASP A 10 2.35 -9.32 -0.03
CA ASP A 10 1.58 -10.56 -0.01
C ASP A 10 0.78 -10.74 -1.30
N CYS A 11 0.14 -9.67 -1.77
CA CYS A 11 -0.65 -9.66 -2.99
C CYS A 11 -0.47 -8.34 -3.75
N ALA A 12 -0.53 -8.41 -5.08
CA ALA A 12 -0.55 -7.25 -5.96
C ALA A 12 -1.81 -7.28 -6.82
N TYR A 13 -2.39 -6.12 -7.13
CA TYR A 13 -3.59 -6.01 -7.94
C TYR A 13 -3.41 -4.91 -8.98
N LEU A 14 -3.57 -5.24 -10.26
CA LEU A 14 -3.62 -4.23 -11.32
C LEU A 14 -4.97 -3.52 -11.26
N ALA A 15 -4.96 -2.20 -11.29
CA ALA A 15 -6.15 -1.37 -11.25
C ALA A 15 -5.99 -0.14 -12.16
N MET A 16 -7.08 0.59 -12.36
CA MET A 16 -7.11 1.85 -13.10
C MET A 16 -7.46 2.97 -12.13
N ASP A 17 -6.63 4.01 -12.07
CA ASP A 17 -6.99 5.26 -11.41
C ASP A 17 -7.97 6.00 -12.32
N THR A 18 -9.21 6.14 -11.85
CA THR A 18 -10.29 6.80 -12.60
C THR A 18 -10.21 8.32 -12.60
N GLU A 19 -9.42 8.93 -11.71
CA GLU A 19 -9.22 10.39 -11.65
C GLU A 19 -8.16 10.82 -12.66
N GLU A 20 -6.98 10.18 -12.64
CA GLU A 20 -5.85 10.52 -13.53
C GLU A 20 -5.85 9.72 -14.83
N GLY A 21 -6.65 8.65 -14.93
CA GLY A 21 -6.75 7.82 -16.14
C GLY A 21 -5.51 6.95 -16.38
N VAL A 22 -4.82 6.54 -15.31
CA VAL A 22 -3.57 5.76 -15.38
C VAL A 22 -3.73 4.37 -14.79
N GLU A 23 -3.02 3.40 -15.35
CA GLU A 23 -2.92 2.06 -14.75
C GLU A 23 -2.02 2.11 -13.51
N VAL A 24 -2.51 1.57 -12.40
CA VAL A 24 -1.82 1.54 -11.11
C VAL A 24 -1.78 0.12 -10.57
N VAL A 25 -0.85 -0.13 -9.64
CA VAL A 25 -0.76 -1.40 -8.91
C VAL A 25 -1.01 -1.15 -7.44
N TRP A 26 -1.97 -1.87 -6.87
CA TRP A 26 -2.22 -1.92 -5.43
C TRP A 26 -1.46 -3.09 -4.82
N ASN A 27 -0.57 -2.81 -3.87
CA ASN A 27 0.16 -3.82 -3.11
C ASN A 27 -0.49 -3.98 -1.74
N GLU A 28 -0.91 -5.20 -1.41
CA GLU A 28 -1.43 -5.56 -0.10
C GLU A 28 -0.31 -6.19 0.74
N VAL A 29 -0.26 -5.77 2.00
CA VAL A 29 0.66 -6.31 3.02
C VAL A 29 -0.17 -6.68 4.24
N GLN A 30 -0.08 -7.94 4.67
CA GLN A 30 -0.78 -8.50 5.81
C GLN A 30 0.11 -8.50 7.05
N PHE A 31 -0.35 -7.82 8.08
CA PHE A 31 0.32 -7.81 9.38
C PHE A 31 -0.18 -8.99 10.22
N SER A 32 0.62 -10.06 10.27
CA SER A 32 0.31 -11.28 11.03
C SER A 32 0.29 -11.06 12.56
N GLU A 33 1.01 -10.06 13.07
CA GLU A 33 1.14 -9.77 14.50
C GLU A 33 0.46 -8.47 14.91
N ARG A 34 -0.87 -8.50 15.12
CA ARG A 34 -1.68 -7.32 15.49
C ARG A 34 -1.14 -6.50 16.67
N LYS A 35 -0.54 -7.15 17.68
CA LYS A 35 0.03 -6.45 18.86
C LYS A 35 1.27 -5.61 18.50
N ASN A 36 2.08 -6.09 17.56
CA ASN A 36 3.28 -5.38 17.11
C ASN A 36 2.93 -4.30 16.08
N PHE A 37 1.89 -4.53 15.26
CA PHE A 37 1.36 -3.50 14.37
C PHE A 37 0.94 -2.26 15.14
N LYS A 38 0.12 -2.40 16.19
CA LYS A 38 -0.35 -1.23 16.97
C LYS A 38 0.79 -0.40 17.57
N ALA A 39 1.88 -1.04 17.99
CA ALA A 39 3.06 -0.33 18.52
C ALA A 39 3.89 0.37 17.43
N GLN A 40 3.79 -0.09 16.18
CA GLN A 40 4.51 0.49 15.03
C GLN A 40 3.61 1.31 14.11
N GLU A 41 2.31 1.36 14.37
CA GLU A 41 1.29 1.95 13.50
C GLU A 41 1.62 3.40 13.16
N GLU A 42 1.95 4.22 14.17
CA GLU A 42 2.34 5.62 13.97
C GLU A 42 3.58 5.75 13.07
N LYS A 43 4.56 4.87 13.26
CA LYS A 43 5.79 4.87 12.43
C LYS A 43 5.47 4.45 11.00
N ILE A 44 4.62 3.44 10.82
CA ILE A 44 4.20 2.94 9.52
C ILE A 44 3.41 4.02 8.78
N GLN A 45 2.43 4.66 9.43
CA GLN A 45 1.67 5.77 8.88
C GLN A 45 2.61 6.91 8.44
N LEU A 46 3.54 7.32 9.31
CA LEU A 46 4.51 8.37 8.97
C LEU A 46 5.36 8.01 7.74
N VAL A 47 5.81 6.77 7.61
CA VAL A 47 6.56 6.31 6.44
C VAL A 47 5.71 6.41 5.17
N PHE A 48 4.47 5.91 5.20
CA PHE A 48 3.59 5.96 4.04
C PHE A 48 3.19 7.39 3.65
N GLU A 49 2.95 8.27 4.61
CA GLU A 49 2.72 9.71 4.36
C GLU A 49 3.94 10.41 3.75
N ASN A 50 5.15 10.01 4.10
CA ASN A 50 6.34 10.54 3.45
C ASN A 50 6.48 10.01 2.01
N LEU A 51 6.08 8.76 1.77
CA LEU A 51 6.13 8.15 0.44
C LEU A 51 5.10 8.78 -0.52
N THR A 52 3.90 9.14 -0.05
CA THR A 52 2.89 9.82 -0.89
C THR A 52 3.36 11.19 -1.39
N GLN A 53 4.26 11.85 -0.64
CA GLN A 53 4.82 13.15 -0.99
C GLN A 53 6.11 13.06 -1.82
N LEU A 54 6.67 11.86 -1.99
CA LEU A 54 7.94 11.68 -2.67
C LEU A 54 7.77 11.75 -4.20
N GLU A 55 8.30 12.80 -4.80
CA GLU A 55 8.29 13.00 -6.25
C GLU A 55 9.72 13.00 -6.80
N HIS A 56 10.03 11.99 -7.62
CA HIS A 56 11.34 11.89 -8.26
C HIS A 56 11.23 11.07 -9.55
N PRO A 57 11.89 11.48 -10.66
CA PRO A 57 11.76 10.81 -11.97
C PRO A 57 12.17 9.33 -11.99
N ASN A 58 13.05 8.91 -11.07
CA ASN A 58 13.53 7.52 -10.97
C ASN A 58 12.97 6.75 -9.77
N ILE A 59 11.99 7.31 -9.04
CA ILE A 59 11.33 6.63 -7.93
C ILE A 59 9.87 6.43 -8.32
N VAL A 60 9.33 5.26 -7.99
CA VAL A 60 7.92 4.95 -8.24
C VAL A 60 7.05 5.95 -7.46
N LYS A 61 6.12 6.61 -8.17
CA LYS A 61 5.14 7.50 -7.54
C LYS A 61 4.21 6.67 -6.67
N PHE A 62 4.10 7.03 -5.40
CA PHE A 62 3.21 6.38 -4.46
C PHE A 62 1.94 7.22 -4.32
N HIS A 63 0.78 6.68 -4.73
CA HIS A 63 -0.44 7.48 -4.88
C HIS A 63 -1.22 7.62 -3.57
N ARG A 64 -1.63 6.49 -2.98
CA ARG A 64 -2.40 6.45 -1.72
C ARG A 64 -2.06 5.20 -0.94
N TYR A 65 -2.46 5.17 0.33
CA TYR A 65 -2.48 3.96 1.15
C TYR A 65 -3.75 3.95 2.00
N TRP A 66 -4.12 2.76 2.48
CA TRP A 66 -5.13 2.58 3.52
C TRP A 66 -4.79 1.32 4.33
N THR A 67 -5.40 1.18 5.49
CA THR A 67 -5.33 -0.03 6.31
C THR A 67 -6.74 -0.60 6.48
N ASP A 68 -6.88 -1.91 6.33
CA ASP A 68 -8.11 -2.62 6.71
C ASP A 68 -7.94 -3.11 8.14
N THR A 69 -8.60 -2.44 9.09
CA THR A 69 -8.85 -3.03 10.39
C THR A 69 -10.10 -3.87 10.23
N HIS A 70 -9.99 -5.20 10.18
CA HIS A 70 -11.11 -6.16 10.16
C HIS A 70 -12.08 -5.94 11.33
N ASN A 71 -12.90 -4.89 11.26
CA ASN A 71 -13.88 -4.52 12.26
C ASN A 71 -15.18 -3.99 11.65
N ASP A 72 -15.27 -3.83 10.33
CA ASP A 72 -16.54 -3.60 9.65
C ASP A 72 -16.61 -4.40 8.34
N LYS A 73 -17.48 -5.41 8.37
CA LYS A 73 -18.13 -6.23 7.31
C LYS A 73 -17.50 -6.35 5.91
N PRO A 74 -17.61 -7.54 5.28
CA PRO A 74 -17.04 -7.80 3.96
C PRO A 74 -17.62 -6.82 2.92
N ARG A 75 -16.73 -6.25 2.11
CA ARG A 75 -17.09 -5.51 0.90
C ARG A 75 -17.62 -6.44 -0.18
#